data_AF-A0AAC8QFC5-F1
#
_entry.id   AF-A0AAC8QFC5-F1
#
_cell.length_a   1.000
_cell.length_b   1.000
_cell.length_c   1.000
_cell.angle_alpha   90.00
_cell.angle_beta   90.00
_cell.angle_gamma   90.00
#
_symmetry.space_group_name_H-M   'P 1'
#
loop_
_entity.id
_entity.type
_entity.pdbx_description
1 polymer ?
#
loop_
_entity_poly.entity_id
_entity_poly.type
_entity_poly.pdbx_seq_one_letter_code
_entity_poly.pdbx_strand_id
1 'polypeptide(L)'
;MNRLIVRLAALSLLSACAHTAAPSETPAPAAATAPIAAPAPTPEARALAMQADALLMSGKSAESLPLYQQAWEQGVRAERMSYNAACAASLAGQKAEALTWLERAVDAGFAEPGHLKQDEDLASLRAEPAFARISEKAAANEAKLMAAQNPQLRDELLRMMEEDQAARRAAGAARFKDTAANERMKAIDLENTARMKEIVAQVGWPTKTLVSERGARAAWLLVQHADQDVAFQRQCLPLLEKSVAAGEGSPMELAYLTDRVLVAEGKPQRYGTQFHQVEGKHVPRPIEDEANVDARRAAVGLGTMAEYTEQMRRMTSGGK
;
A
#
# COMPACT_ATOMS: atom_id res chain seq x y z
N MET A 1 21.89 1.01 -47.70
CA MET A 1 21.46 1.18 -49.10
C MET A 1 20.64 -0.05 -49.47
N ASN A 2 19.48 0.00 -50.14
CA ASN A 2 18.82 1.10 -50.84
C ASN A 2 17.30 1.11 -50.54
N ARG A 3 16.62 2.27 -50.63
CA ARG A 3 15.16 2.40 -50.49
C ARG A 3 14.47 2.51 -51.85
N LEU A 4 13.34 1.84 -52.03
CA LEU A 4 12.19 2.17 -52.92
C LEU A 4 10.99 1.41 -52.33
N ILE A 5 9.84 1.97 -51.94
CA ILE A 5 9.08 3.17 -52.33
C ILE A 5 8.64 3.15 -53.80
N VAL A 6 7.38 2.76 -54.01
CA VAL A 6 6.52 3.24 -55.10
C VAL A 6 5.21 3.74 -54.48
N ARG A 7 4.65 4.82 -55.02
CA ARG A 7 3.51 5.58 -54.47
C ARG A 7 2.18 5.29 -55.19
N LEU A 8 1.09 5.68 -54.55
CA LEU A 8 -0.30 5.72 -55.05
C LEU A 8 -0.49 6.58 -56.32
N ALA A 9 -1.61 6.30 -57.02
CA ALA A 9 -2.60 7.21 -57.66
C ALA A 9 -2.98 6.76 -59.09
N ALA A 10 -4.19 6.96 -59.63
CA ALA A 10 -5.53 7.21 -59.06
C ALA A 10 -6.62 7.05 -60.16
N LEU A 11 -7.88 6.86 -59.74
CA LEU A 11 -9.16 7.12 -60.43
C LEU A 11 -9.34 6.89 -61.95
N SER A 12 -10.19 5.92 -62.30
CA SER A 12 -11.29 5.96 -63.31
C SER A 12 -12.01 4.60 -63.35
N LEU A 13 -13.32 4.46 -63.62
CA LEU A 13 -14.44 5.42 -63.66
C LEU A 13 -15.77 4.67 -63.33
N LEU A 14 -16.93 5.32 -63.52
CA LEU A 14 -18.28 4.80 -63.26
C LEU A 14 -18.75 3.66 -64.21
N SER A 15 -19.44 2.67 -63.66
CA SER A 15 -20.77 2.27 -64.17
C SER A 15 -21.55 1.51 -63.10
N ALA A 16 -22.82 1.86 -62.91
CA ALA A 16 -23.72 1.23 -61.95
C ALA A 16 -24.84 0.49 -62.68
N CYS A 17 -25.12 -0.74 -62.26
CA CYS A 17 -26.42 -1.39 -62.46
C CYS A 17 -26.65 -2.35 -61.29
N ALA A 18 -27.72 -2.12 -60.53
CA ALA A 18 -28.09 -2.97 -59.41
C ALA A 18 -28.70 -4.29 -59.89
N HIS A 19 -28.48 -5.36 -59.13
CA HIS A 19 -29.41 -6.50 -59.06
C HIS A 19 -29.70 -6.76 -57.58
N THR A 20 -30.98 -6.88 -57.25
CA THR A 20 -31.49 -6.99 -55.89
C THR A 20 -31.31 -8.39 -55.33
N ALA A 21 -30.53 -8.54 -54.27
CA ALA A 21 -30.52 -9.72 -53.41
C ALA A 21 -31.26 -9.42 -52.09
N ALA A 22 -31.99 -10.40 -51.57
CA ALA A 22 -32.77 -10.26 -50.34
C ALA A 22 -31.88 -10.12 -49.09
N PRO A 23 -32.34 -9.44 -48.01
CA PRO A 23 -31.55 -9.27 -46.81
C PRO A 23 -31.43 -10.59 -46.03
N SER A 24 -30.19 -11.03 -45.81
CA SER A 24 -29.88 -12.03 -44.79
C SER A 24 -29.79 -11.34 -43.43
N GLU A 25 -30.71 -11.63 -42.52
CA GLU A 25 -30.61 -11.15 -41.13
C GLU A 25 -29.45 -11.86 -40.41
N THR A 26 -28.37 -11.12 -40.17
CA THR A 26 -27.33 -11.54 -39.22
C THR A 26 -27.86 -11.43 -37.80
N PRO A 27 -27.74 -12.47 -36.94
CA PRO A 27 -28.11 -12.35 -35.55
C PRO A 27 -27.25 -11.30 -34.84
N ALA A 28 -27.87 -10.45 -34.03
CA ALA A 28 -27.14 -9.51 -33.20
C ALA A 28 -26.20 -10.26 -32.24
N PRO A 29 -24.97 -9.77 -31.98
CA PRO A 29 -24.06 -10.41 -31.05
C PRO A 29 -24.70 -10.45 -29.66
N ALA A 30 -24.72 -11.63 -29.03
CA ALA A 30 -25.25 -11.81 -27.69
C ALA A 30 -24.54 -10.84 -26.73
N ALA A 31 -25.33 -10.07 -25.97
CA ALA A 31 -24.79 -9.12 -25.01
C ALA A 31 -23.91 -9.86 -23.99
N ALA A 32 -22.63 -9.49 -23.94
CA ALA A 32 -21.71 -10.02 -22.95
C ALA A 32 -22.24 -9.66 -21.55
N THR A 33 -22.71 -10.67 -20.81
CA THR A 33 -23.14 -10.51 -19.43
C THR A 33 -21.98 -9.94 -18.63
N ALA A 34 -22.20 -8.78 -17.98
CA ALA A 34 -21.18 -8.19 -17.11
C ALA A 34 -20.71 -9.22 -16.07
N PRO A 35 -19.39 -9.31 -15.79
CA PRO A 35 -18.89 -10.29 -14.84
C PRO A 35 -19.55 -10.09 -13.48
N ILE A 36 -20.07 -11.18 -12.91
CA ILE A 36 -20.65 -11.19 -11.57
C ILE A 36 -19.60 -10.67 -10.60
N ALA A 37 -19.93 -9.60 -9.88
CA ALA A 37 -19.03 -9.02 -8.89
C ALA A 37 -18.66 -10.09 -7.84
N ALA A 38 -17.37 -10.20 -7.53
CA ALA A 38 -16.89 -11.17 -6.55
C ALA A 38 -17.54 -10.92 -5.18
N PRO A 39 -17.85 -11.99 -4.40
CA PRO A 39 -18.38 -11.83 -3.05
C PRO A 39 -17.39 -11.05 -2.17
N ALA A 40 -17.91 -10.33 -1.17
CA ALA A 40 -17.05 -9.69 -0.18
C ALA A 40 -16.33 -10.76 0.66
N PRO A 41 -15.02 -10.63 0.92
CA PRO A 41 -14.25 -11.67 1.62
C PRO A 41 -14.68 -11.82 3.08
N THR A 42 -14.99 -13.05 3.47
CA THR A 42 -15.34 -13.41 4.84
C THR A 42 -14.09 -13.47 5.74
N PRO A 43 -14.24 -13.48 7.09
CA PRO A 43 -13.12 -13.71 8.00
C PRO A 43 -12.38 -15.03 7.72
N GLU A 44 -13.11 -16.09 7.36
CA GLU A 44 -12.56 -17.40 7.02
C GLU A 44 -11.73 -17.34 5.73
N ALA A 45 -12.21 -16.62 4.71
CA ALA A 45 -11.47 -16.38 3.47
C ALA A 45 -10.14 -15.65 3.72
N ARG A 46 -10.13 -14.68 4.64
CA ARG A 46 -8.90 -13.98 5.07
C ARG A 46 -7.96 -14.92 5.85
N ALA A 47 -8.51 -15.77 6.72
CA ALA A 47 -7.72 -16.74 7.47
C ALA A 47 -7.04 -17.78 6.55
N LEU A 48 -7.73 -18.24 5.49
CA LEU A 48 -7.15 -19.11 4.46
C LEU A 48 -5.96 -18.44 3.75
N ALA A 49 -6.09 -17.16 3.37
CA ALA A 49 -4.99 -16.41 2.76
C ALA A 49 -3.79 -16.26 3.71
N MET A 50 -4.03 -15.96 4.99
CA MET A 50 -2.96 -15.88 6.01
C MET A 50 -2.28 -17.23 6.27
N GLN A 51 -3.02 -18.35 6.17
CA GLN A 51 -2.46 -19.69 6.26
C GLN A 51 -1.61 -20.02 5.02
N ALA A 52 -2.03 -19.58 3.83
CA ALA A 52 -1.29 -19.72 2.59
C ALA A 52 0.06 -18.96 2.64
N ASP A 53 0.06 -17.72 3.13
CA ASP A 53 1.28 -16.93 3.40
C ASP A 53 2.24 -17.70 4.31
N ALA A 54 1.75 -18.23 5.44
CA ALA A 54 2.57 -18.96 6.41
C ALA A 54 3.18 -20.26 5.82
N LEU A 55 2.44 -20.99 4.98
CA LEU A 55 2.94 -22.16 4.28
C LEU A 55 4.00 -21.79 3.23
N LEU A 56 3.78 -20.73 2.45
CA LEU A 56 4.75 -20.25 1.46
C LEU A 56 6.05 -19.80 2.13
N MET A 57 5.98 -19.01 3.21
CA MET A 57 7.14 -18.63 4.02
C MET A 57 7.88 -19.82 4.65
N SER A 58 7.20 -20.96 4.80
CA SER A 58 7.78 -22.23 5.27
C SER A 58 8.33 -23.12 4.13
N GLY A 59 8.40 -22.60 2.90
CA GLY A 59 8.86 -23.34 1.71
C GLY A 59 7.85 -24.35 1.15
N LYS A 60 6.61 -24.38 1.65
CA LYS A 60 5.57 -25.36 1.28
C LYS A 60 4.69 -24.85 0.12
N SER A 61 5.30 -24.41 -0.97
CA SER A 61 4.62 -23.74 -2.09
C SER A 61 3.51 -24.56 -2.75
N ALA A 62 3.65 -25.88 -2.80
CA ALA A 62 2.60 -26.78 -3.31
C ALA A 62 1.40 -26.93 -2.37
N GLU A 63 1.58 -26.72 -1.06
CA GLU A 63 0.49 -26.73 -0.06
C GLU A 63 -0.19 -25.36 0.05
N SER A 64 0.51 -24.26 -0.24
CA SER A 64 -0.04 -22.90 -0.14
C SER A 64 -0.93 -22.52 -1.32
N LEU A 65 -0.59 -22.93 -2.55
CA LEU A 65 -1.34 -22.55 -3.76
C LEU A 65 -2.85 -22.88 -3.68
N PRO A 66 -3.30 -24.07 -3.24
CA PRO A 66 -4.72 -24.37 -3.09
C PRO A 66 -5.46 -23.46 -2.09
N LEU A 67 -4.77 -22.98 -1.05
CA LEU A 67 -5.37 -22.06 -0.07
C LEU A 67 -5.55 -20.65 -0.65
N TYR A 68 -4.60 -20.16 -1.46
CA TYR A 68 -4.79 -18.91 -2.21
C TYR A 68 -5.94 -19.01 -3.22
N GLN A 69 -6.07 -20.15 -3.92
CA GLN A 69 -7.18 -20.42 -4.83
C GLN A 69 -8.52 -20.36 -4.08
N GLN A 70 -8.66 -21.08 -2.96
CA GLN A 70 -9.88 -21.06 -2.13
C GLN A 70 -10.20 -19.68 -1.56
N ALA A 71 -9.20 -18.95 -1.06
CA ALA A 71 -9.39 -17.59 -0.56
C ALA A 71 -9.87 -16.64 -1.67
N TRP A 72 -9.38 -16.81 -2.90
CA TRP A 72 -9.84 -16.06 -4.06
C TRP A 72 -11.25 -16.45 -4.50
N GLU A 73 -11.61 -17.73 -4.51
CA GLU A 73 -13.00 -18.14 -4.75
C GLU A 73 -13.97 -17.51 -3.73
N GLN A 74 -13.52 -17.36 -2.48
CA GLN A 74 -14.23 -16.70 -1.39
C GLN A 74 -14.02 -15.16 -1.32
N GLY A 75 -13.56 -14.53 -2.41
CA GLY A 75 -13.60 -13.07 -2.56
C GLY A 75 -12.34 -12.29 -2.14
N VAL A 76 -11.25 -12.92 -1.72
CA VAL A 76 -9.98 -12.22 -1.44
C VAL A 76 -9.36 -11.72 -2.75
N ARG A 77 -9.22 -10.41 -2.91
CA ARG A 77 -8.71 -9.73 -4.13
C ARG A 77 -7.47 -8.85 -3.87
N ALA A 78 -6.75 -9.09 -2.79
CA ALA A 78 -5.58 -8.29 -2.43
C ALA A 78 -4.39 -8.52 -3.38
N GLU A 79 -3.66 -7.45 -3.68
CA GLU A 79 -2.51 -7.41 -4.57
C GLU A 79 -1.35 -8.29 -4.06
N ARG A 80 -1.01 -8.18 -2.76
CA ARG A 80 0.01 -9.01 -2.11
C ARG A 80 -0.33 -10.50 -2.14
N MET A 81 -1.59 -10.85 -1.87
CA MET A 81 -2.04 -12.24 -1.85
C MET A 81 -1.97 -12.85 -3.26
N SER A 82 -2.32 -12.06 -4.28
CA SER A 82 -2.23 -12.47 -5.69
C SER A 82 -0.76 -12.62 -6.13
N TYR A 83 0.13 -11.75 -5.65
CA TYR A 83 1.58 -11.86 -5.88
C TYR A 83 2.15 -13.13 -5.25
N ASN A 84 1.87 -13.37 -3.96
CA ASN A 84 2.35 -14.55 -3.24
C ASN A 84 1.82 -15.86 -3.86
N ALA A 85 0.57 -15.88 -4.33
CA ALA A 85 0.00 -16.99 -5.09
C ALA A 85 0.77 -17.25 -6.40
N ALA A 86 1.26 -16.21 -7.07
CA ALA A 86 2.08 -16.36 -8.26
C ALA A 86 3.46 -16.95 -7.96
N CYS A 87 4.12 -16.51 -6.89
CA CYS A 87 5.38 -17.11 -6.42
C CYS A 87 5.18 -18.59 -6.08
N ALA A 88 4.11 -18.93 -5.34
CA ALA A 88 3.75 -20.31 -5.03
C ALA A 88 3.55 -21.18 -6.29
N ALA A 89 2.81 -20.67 -7.29
CA ALA A 89 2.60 -21.36 -8.56
C ALA A 89 3.88 -21.49 -9.40
N SER A 90 4.75 -20.47 -9.42
CA SER A 90 6.03 -20.51 -10.14
C SER A 90 6.98 -21.53 -9.54
N LEU A 91 7.11 -21.56 -8.20
CA LEU A 91 7.88 -22.56 -7.46
C LEU A 91 7.32 -23.99 -7.64
N ALA A 92 6.01 -24.13 -7.82
CA ALA A 92 5.38 -25.41 -8.19
C ALA A 92 5.54 -25.79 -9.68
N GLY A 93 6.27 -25.00 -10.48
CA GLY A 93 6.48 -25.21 -11.92
C GLY A 93 5.29 -24.83 -12.81
N GLN A 94 4.22 -24.27 -12.25
CA GLN A 94 2.95 -24.00 -12.91
C GLN A 94 2.95 -22.63 -13.61
N LYS A 95 3.85 -22.45 -14.60
CA LYS A 95 4.11 -21.16 -15.27
C LYS A 95 2.87 -20.38 -15.71
N ALA A 96 1.91 -21.05 -16.36
CA ALA A 96 0.71 -20.39 -16.88
C ALA A 96 -0.22 -19.88 -15.77
N GLU A 97 -0.33 -20.64 -14.67
CA GLU A 97 -1.08 -20.18 -13.50
C GLU A 97 -0.32 -19.05 -12.78
N ALA A 98 1.00 -19.14 -12.63
CA ALA A 98 1.81 -18.09 -12.03
C ALA A 98 1.67 -16.75 -12.78
N LEU A 99 1.72 -16.75 -14.11
CA LEU A 99 1.46 -15.57 -14.94
C LEU A 99 0.03 -15.02 -14.76
N THR A 100 -0.96 -15.90 -14.58
CA THR A 100 -2.36 -15.50 -14.32
C THR A 100 -2.49 -14.81 -12.96
N TRP A 101 -1.80 -15.30 -11.93
CA TRP A 101 -1.75 -14.67 -10.61
C TRP A 101 -0.97 -13.35 -10.59
N LEU A 102 0.13 -13.25 -11.34
CA LEU A 102 0.85 -11.98 -11.51
C LEU A 102 -0.03 -10.93 -12.21
N GLU A 103 -0.78 -11.30 -13.25
CA GLU A 103 -1.73 -10.38 -13.92
C GLU A 103 -2.79 -9.90 -12.93
N ARG A 104 -3.38 -10.80 -12.11
CA ARG A 104 -4.31 -10.44 -11.02
C ARG A 104 -3.68 -9.49 -10.00
N ALA A 105 -2.41 -9.68 -9.65
CA ALA A 105 -1.71 -8.80 -8.72
C ALA A 105 -1.57 -7.37 -9.28
N VAL A 106 -1.16 -7.22 -10.54
CA VAL A 106 -1.03 -5.89 -11.17
C VAL A 106 -2.38 -5.26 -11.54
N ASP A 107 -3.44 -6.05 -11.77
CA ASP A 107 -4.83 -5.55 -11.83
C ASP A 107 -5.32 -5.04 -10.47
N ALA A 108 -4.95 -5.72 -9.38
CA ALA A 108 -5.24 -5.28 -8.01
C ALA A 108 -4.37 -4.09 -7.54
N GLY A 109 -3.45 -3.61 -8.36
CA GLY A 109 -2.64 -2.42 -8.08
C GLY A 109 -1.20 -2.69 -7.61
N PHE A 110 -0.70 -3.93 -7.69
CA PHE A 110 0.71 -4.23 -7.41
C PHE A 110 1.64 -3.31 -8.23
N ALA A 111 2.64 -2.74 -7.56
CA ALA A 111 3.37 -1.55 -8.02
C ALA A 111 4.87 -1.62 -7.73
N GLU A 112 5.46 -2.82 -7.70
CA GLU A 112 6.90 -3.03 -7.42
C GLU A 112 7.60 -3.72 -8.60
N PRO A 113 7.76 -3.04 -9.76
CA PRO A 113 8.39 -3.61 -10.95
C PRO A 113 9.87 -3.97 -10.76
N GLY A 114 10.55 -3.35 -9.78
CA GLY A 114 11.89 -3.73 -9.36
C GLY A 114 11.90 -5.10 -8.68
N HIS A 115 10.98 -5.33 -7.74
CA HIS A 115 10.85 -6.59 -7.02
C HIS A 115 10.54 -7.75 -7.97
N LEU A 116 9.55 -7.60 -8.86
CA LEU A 116 9.21 -8.59 -9.90
C LEU A 116 10.44 -9.09 -10.68
N LYS A 117 11.34 -8.17 -11.08
CA LYS A 117 12.53 -8.48 -11.89
C LYS A 117 13.64 -9.18 -11.10
N GLN A 118 13.64 -9.06 -9.77
CA GLN A 118 14.69 -9.54 -8.88
C GLN A 118 14.26 -10.77 -8.06
N ASP A 119 12.95 -11.00 -7.90
CA ASP A 119 12.42 -12.13 -7.15
C ASP A 119 12.74 -13.46 -7.86
N GLU A 120 13.52 -14.31 -7.19
CA GLU A 120 14.00 -15.58 -7.72
C GLU A 120 12.88 -16.64 -7.79
N ASP A 121 11.81 -16.52 -7.00
CA ASP A 121 10.62 -17.37 -7.13
C ASP A 121 10.00 -17.22 -8.53
N LEU A 122 10.14 -16.04 -9.14
CA LEU A 122 9.62 -15.71 -10.46
C LEU A 122 10.65 -15.87 -11.59
N ALA A 123 11.88 -16.34 -11.29
CA ALA A 123 12.95 -16.46 -12.27
C ALA A 123 12.56 -17.28 -13.52
N SER A 124 11.75 -18.33 -13.32
CA SER A 124 11.26 -19.20 -14.40
C SER A 124 10.36 -18.48 -15.42
N LEU A 125 9.75 -17.36 -15.03
CA LEU A 125 8.77 -16.59 -15.82
C LEU A 125 9.41 -15.44 -16.60
N ARG A 126 10.64 -15.01 -16.25
CA ARG A 126 11.27 -13.79 -16.79
C ARG A 126 11.44 -13.79 -18.32
N ALA A 127 11.51 -14.98 -18.93
CA ALA A 127 11.62 -15.15 -20.38
C ALA A 127 10.27 -15.15 -21.12
N GLU A 128 9.13 -15.20 -20.40
CA GLU A 128 7.80 -15.31 -20.99
C GLU A 128 7.31 -13.93 -21.49
N PRO A 129 6.80 -13.79 -22.73
CA PRO A 129 6.32 -12.50 -23.24
C PRO A 129 5.17 -11.86 -22.43
N ALA A 130 4.44 -12.66 -21.64
CA ALA A 130 3.44 -12.15 -20.71
C ALA A 130 4.08 -11.43 -19.51
N PHE A 131 5.20 -11.93 -19.00
CA PHE A 131 5.91 -11.35 -17.86
C PHE A 131 6.42 -9.92 -18.16
N ALA A 132 6.84 -9.66 -19.40
CA ALA A 132 7.23 -8.33 -19.85
C ALA A 132 6.05 -7.33 -19.75
N ARG A 133 4.87 -7.69 -20.26
CA ARG A 133 3.65 -6.83 -20.19
C ARG A 133 3.19 -6.61 -18.75
N ILE A 134 3.25 -7.66 -17.92
CA ILE A 134 2.92 -7.56 -16.50
C ILE A 134 3.90 -6.62 -15.77
N SER A 135 5.20 -6.69 -16.10
CA SER A 135 6.22 -5.79 -15.56
C SER A 135 6.00 -4.33 -15.98
N GLU A 136 5.57 -4.08 -17.22
CA GLU A 136 5.18 -2.75 -17.72
C GLU A 136 3.95 -2.21 -16.97
N LYS A 137 2.96 -3.07 -16.70
CA LYS A 137 1.75 -2.71 -15.93
C LYS A 137 2.06 -2.41 -14.46
N ALA A 138 2.94 -3.18 -13.82
CA ALA A 138 3.47 -2.87 -12.49
C ALA A 138 4.21 -1.52 -12.47
N ALA A 139 5.01 -1.21 -13.49
CA ALA A 139 5.68 0.08 -13.61
C ALA A 139 4.71 1.24 -13.86
N ALA A 140 3.62 1.01 -14.60
CA ALA A 140 2.55 2.00 -14.76
C ALA A 140 1.78 2.23 -13.44
N ASN A 141 1.64 1.22 -12.58
CA ASN A 141 1.07 1.38 -11.24
C ASN A 141 2.02 2.15 -10.31
N GLU A 142 3.31 1.81 -10.31
CA GLU A 142 4.36 2.54 -9.57
C GLU A 142 4.38 4.02 -9.97
N ALA A 143 4.37 4.32 -11.27
CA ALA A 143 4.35 5.68 -11.80
C ALA A 143 3.12 6.48 -11.34
N LYS A 144 1.95 5.85 -11.21
CA LYS A 144 0.74 6.49 -10.64
C LYS A 144 0.92 6.78 -9.15
N LEU A 145 1.43 5.82 -8.36
CA LEU A 145 1.66 6.00 -6.92
C LEU A 145 2.77 7.01 -6.61
N MET A 146 3.71 7.21 -7.53
CA MET A 146 4.76 8.22 -7.44
C MET A 146 4.35 9.58 -8.02
N ALA A 147 3.25 9.69 -8.76
CA ALA A 147 2.83 10.96 -9.38
C ALA A 147 2.61 12.05 -8.32
N ALA A 148 3.21 13.22 -8.54
CA ALA A 148 3.23 14.34 -7.61
C ALA A 148 3.31 15.66 -8.40
N GLN A 149 2.61 16.70 -7.94
CA GLN A 149 2.76 18.05 -8.50
C GLN A 149 4.14 18.66 -8.18
N ASN A 150 4.75 18.25 -7.07
CA ASN A 150 6.11 18.63 -6.68
C ASN A 150 6.97 17.37 -6.44
N PRO A 151 7.54 16.77 -7.51
CA PRO A 151 8.41 15.61 -7.42
C PRO A 151 9.64 15.84 -6.52
N GLN A 152 10.20 17.05 -6.52
CA GLN A 152 11.38 17.39 -5.72
C GLN A 152 11.08 17.32 -4.22
N LEU A 153 9.93 17.87 -3.77
CA LEU A 153 9.49 17.79 -2.38
C LEU A 153 9.07 16.36 -2.00
N ARG A 154 8.44 15.60 -2.91
CA ARG A 154 8.20 14.16 -2.71
C ARG A 154 9.52 13.43 -2.43
N ASP A 155 10.52 13.60 -3.29
CA ASP A 155 11.78 12.87 -3.21
C ASP A 155 12.59 13.27 -1.96
N GLU A 156 12.52 14.55 -1.55
CA GLU A 156 13.05 15.03 -0.27
C GLU A 156 12.38 14.33 0.92
N LEU A 157 11.04 14.32 0.99
CA LEU A 157 10.27 13.70 2.08
C LEU A 157 10.53 12.18 2.16
N LEU A 158 10.61 11.50 1.01
CA LEU A 158 10.89 10.07 0.94
C LEU A 158 12.30 9.75 1.47
N ARG A 159 13.31 10.56 1.13
CA ARG A 159 14.68 10.43 1.67
C ARG A 159 14.72 10.65 3.18
N MET A 160 14.06 11.71 3.68
CA MET A 160 13.98 12.00 5.12
C MET A 160 13.33 10.85 5.89
N MET A 161 12.26 10.25 5.35
CA MET A 161 11.61 9.07 5.92
C MET A 161 12.51 7.83 5.87
N GLU A 162 13.29 7.63 4.81
CA GLU A 162 14.23 6.51 4.73
C GLU A 162 15.33 6.61 5.80
N GLU A 163 15.87 7.82 6.02
CA GLU A 163 16.88 8.12 7.03
C GLU A 163 16.35 7.95 8.47
N ASP A 164 15.15 8.47 8.76
CA ASP A 164 14.40 8.24 10.01
C ASP A 164 14.20 6.73 10.28
N GLN A 165 13.64 6.02 9.31
CA GLN A 165 13.33 4.60 9.46
C GLN A 165 14.60 3.75 9.55
N ALA A 166 15.70 4.14 8.89
CA ALA A 166 17.00 3.46 9.01
C ALA A 166 17.58 3.61 10.42
N ALA A 167 17.54 4.81 11.00
CA ALA A 167 17.98 5.04 12.38
C ALA A 167 17.12 4.26 13.40
N ARG A 168 15.80 4.24 13.20
CA ARG A 168 14.85 3.46 14.01
C ARG A 168 15.08 1.95 13.91
N ARG A 169 15.36 1.42 12.71
CA ARG A 169 15.74 0.01 12.52
C ARG A 169 17.05 -0.33 13.26
N ALA A 170 18.06 0.55 13.20
CA ALA A 170 19.33 0.34 13.91
C ALA A 170 19.14 0.34 15.44
N ALA A 171 18.44 1.33 15.99
CA ALA A 171 18.13 1.40 17.42
C ALA A 171 17.26 0.20 17.87
N GLY A 172 16.26 -0.18 17.07
CA GLY A 172 15.41 -1.35 17.32
C GLY A 172 16.15 -2.69 17.30
N ALA A 173 17.11 -2.87 16.39
CA ALA A 173 17.98 -4.05 16.33
C ALA A 173 18.84 -4.18 17.61
N ALA A 174 19.33 -3.05 18.14
CA ALA A 174 19.99 -2.99 19.45
C ALA A 174 19.02 -3.07 20.65
N ARG A 175 17.72 -3.33 20.43
CA ARG A 175 16.63 -3.30 21.42
C ARG A 175 16.61 -2.00 22.25
N PHE A 176 16.96 -0.88 21.62
CA PHE A 176 17.14 0.45 22.21
C PHE A 176 18.15 0.51 23.36
N LYS A 177 19.09 -0.45 23.46
CA LYS A 177 20.15 -0.48 24.49
C LYS A 177 21.43 0.25 24.07
N ASP A 178 21.59 0.54 22.79
CA ASP A 178 22.73 1.32 22.26
C ASP A 178 22.42 2.83 22.36
N THR A 179 23.14 3.51 23.25
CA THR A 179 23.03 4.96 23.45
C THR A 179 23.33 5.75 22.17
N ALA A 180 24.36 5.38 21.41
CA ALA A 180 24.76 6.13 20.22
C ALA A 180 23.73 5.97 19.09
N ALA A 181 23.14 4.78 18.93
CA ALA A 181 22.03 4.57 18.00
C ALA A 181 20.78 5.38 18.40
N ASN A 182 20.46 5.41 19.70
CA ASN A 182 19.34 6.20 20.23
C ASN A 182 19.55 7.72 20.08
N GLU A 183 20.77 8.21 20.31
CA GLU A 183 21.13 9.62 20.13
C GLU A 183 21.09 10.03 18.67
N ARG A 184 21.59 9.19 17.75
CA ARG A 184 21.49 9.42 16.31
C ARG A 184 20.03 9.50 15.84
N MET A 185 19.17 8.60 16.33
CA MET A 185 17.74 8.63 16.04
C MET A 185 17.10 9.96 16.50
N LYS A 186 17.40 10.41 17.73
CA LYS A 186 16.92 11.69 18.25
C LYS A 186 17.44 12.92 17.48
N ALA A 187 18.69 12.87 17.01
CA ALA A 187 19.26 13.94 16.19
C ALA A 187 18.51 14.06 14.85
N ILE A 188 18.26 12.93 14.19
CA ILE A 188 17.47 12.85 12.95
C ILE A 188 16.03 13.33 13.19
N ASP A 189 15.41 12.97 14.32
CA ASP A 189 14.07 13.49 14.69
C ASP A 189 14.05 15.03 14.79
N LEU A 190 15.09 15.64 15.36
CA LEU A 190 15.21 17.09 15.51
C LEU A 190 15.48 17.80 14.17
N GLU A 191 16.38 17.25 13.34
CA GLU A 191 16.68 17.75 11.99
C GLU A 191 15.43 17.68 11.09
N ASN A 192 14.72 16.53 11.11
CA ASN A 192 13.47 16.35 10.40
C ASN A 192 12.36 17.27 10.91
N THR A 193 12.25 17.48 12.22
CA THR A 193 11.29 18.43 12.82
C THR A 193 11.57 19.86 12.35
N ALA A 194 12.83 20.29 12.33
CA ALA A 194 13.21 21.61 11.83
C ALA A 194 12.86 21.78 10.35
N ARG A 195 13.19 20.80 9.50
CA ARG A 195 12.88 20.85 8.07
C ARG A 195 11.37 20.77 7.78
N MET A 196 10.62 19.95 8.53
CA MET A 196 9.16 19.87 8.41
C MET A 196 8.47 21.18 8.76
N LYS A 197 8.99 21.99 9.71
CA LYS A 197 8.47 23.35 9.97
C LYS A 197 8.61 24.26 8.76
N GLU A 198 9.74 24.22 8.07
CA GLU A 198 9.96 25.01 6.84
C GLU A 198 9.02 24.57 5.72
N ILE A 199 8.88 23.26 5.51
CA ILE A 199 7.95 22.69 4.52
C ILE A 199 6.52 23.13 4.84
N VAL A 200 6.06 22.96 6.08
CA VAL A 200 4.71 23.34 6.51
C VAL A 200 4.46 24.85 6.39
N ALA A 201 5.46 25.68 6.66
CA ALA A 201 5.36 27.13 6.45
C ALA A 201 5.27 27.53 4.96
N GLN A 202 5.86 26.75 4.06
CA GLN A 202 5.88 27.03 2.61
C GLN A 202 4.65 26.49 1.86
N VAL A 203 4.19 25.27 2.17
CA VAL A 203 3.14 24.58 1.41
C VAL A 203 1.90 24.18 2.22
N GLY A 204 1.88 24.44 3.53
CA GLY A 204 0.86 23.87 4.42
C GLY A 204 1.08 22.36 4.61
N TRP A 205 0.01 21.57 4.65
CA TRP A 205 0.15 20.11 4.75
C TRP A 205 0.60 19.49 3.42
N PRO A 206 1.64 18.65 3.36
CA PRO A 206 2.02 17.91 2.16
C PRO A 206 0.95 16.85 1.80
N THR A 207 -0.04 17.27 1.01
CA THR A 207 -1.14 16.42 0.50
C THR A 207 -0.67 15.34 -0.48
N LYS A 208 -1.45 14.26 -0.63
CA LYS A 208 -1.16 13.20 -1.61
C LYS A 208 -1.08 13.73 -3.06
N THR A 209 -1.85 14.75 -3.43
CA THR A 209 -1.76 15.36 -4.76
C THR A 209 -0.46 16.15 -4.95
N LEU A 210 0.01 16.84 -3.91
CA LEU A 210 1.25 17.62 -3.99
C LEU A 210 2.50 16.73 -4.06
N VAL A 211 2.57 15.70 -3.20
CA VAL A 211 3.81 14.92 -2.96
C VAL A 211 3.64 13.40 -3.14
N SER A 212 2.60 12.95 -3.83
CA SER A 212 2.19 11.53 -3.89
C SER A 212 1.72 10.97 -2.53
N GLU A 213 0.96 9.87 -2.56
CA GLU A 213 0.47 9.21 -1.34
C GLU A 213 1.63 8.76 -0.42
N ARG A 214 2.73 8.28 -1.00
CA ARG A 214 3.92 7.88 -0.22
C ARG A 214 4.68 9.09 0.35
N GLY A 215 4.72 10.24 -0.34
CA GLY A 215 5.31 11.46 0.22
C GLY A 215 4.43 12.10 1.30
N ALA A 216 3.10 12.02 1.18
CA ALA A 216 2.17 12.50 2.21
C ALA A 216 2.30 11.68 3.50
N ARG A 217 2.39 10.35 3.37
CA ARG A 217 2.67 9.45 4.48
C ARG A 217 4.06 9.67 5.10
N ALA A 218 5.07 10.01 4.29
CA ALA A 218 6.39 10.40 4.78
C ALA A 218 6.30 11.69 5.63
N ALA A 219 5.64 12.73 5.12
CA ALA A 219 5.41 13.96 5.89
C ALA A 219 4.67 13.70 7.21
N TRP A 220 3.65 12.83 7.20
CA TRP A 220 2.97 12.42 8.43
C TRP A 220 3.90 11.71 9.41
N LEU A 221 4.68 10.71 8.98
CA LEU A 221 5.62 9.99 9.85
C LEU A 221 6.64 10.93 10.52
N LEU A 222 7.19 11.87 9.77
CA LEU A 222 8.18 12.83 10.27
C LEU A 222 7.58 13.77 11.33
N VAL A 223 6.33 14.21 11.15
CA VAL A 223 5.58 14.96 12.19
C VAL A 223 5.21 14.07 13.37
N GLN A 224 4.82 12.82 13.11
CA GLN A 224 4.45 11.84 14.13
C GLN A 224 5.62 11.51 15.08
N HIS A 225 6.86 11.68 14.62
CA HIS A 225 8.10 11.50 15.38
C HIS A 225 8.67 12.78 16.02
N ALA A 226 8.05 13.95 15.81
CA ALA A 226 8.42 15.21 16.44
C ALA A 226 8.07 15.27 17.95
N ASP A 227 8.34 14.20 18.70
CA ASP A 227 7.95 14.00 20.11
C ASP A 227 8.62 15.02 21.06
N GLN A 228 9.73 15.62 20.64
CA GLN A 228 10.40 16.71 21.35
C GLN A 228 9.78 18.10 21.07
N ASP A 229 8.82 18.19 20.15
CA ASP A 229 8.09 19.41 19.79
C ASP A 229 6.59 19.17 19.62
N VAL A 230 5.94 18.90 20.76
CA VAL A 230 4.47 18.73 20.87
C VAL A 230 3.73 19.97 20.34
N ALA A 231 4.31 21.16 20.44
CA ALA A 231 3.71 22.39 19.94
C ALA A 231 3.60 22.38 18.41
N PHE A 232 4.63 21.89 17.70
CA PHE A 232 4.60 21.68 16.26
C PHE A 232 3.65 20.54 15.86
N GLN A 233 3.63 19.41 16.58
CA GLN A 233 2.65 18.34 16.34
C GLN A 233 1.20 18.88 16.41
N ARG A 234 0.91 19.68 17.45
CA ARG A 234 -0.39 20.33 17.65
C ARG A 234 -0.71 21.38 16.57
N GLN A 235 0.29 22.10 16.06
CA GLN A 235 0.13 23.03 14.93
C GLN A 235 -0.25 22.29 13.63
N CYS A 236 0.28 21.08 13.44
CA CYS A 236 0.01 20.26 12.26
C CYS A 236 -1.39 19.62 12.25
N LEU A 237 -1.98 19.32 13.41
CA LEU A 237 -3.32 18.71 13.52
C LEU A 237 -4.40 19.36 12.63
N PRO A 238 -4.72 20.68 12.75
CA PRO A 238 -5.76 21.30 11.92
C PRO A 238 -5.45 21.31 10.42
N LEU A 239 -4.16 21.22 10.04
CA LEU A 239 -3.75 21.13 8.63
C LEU A 239 -4.00 19.71 8.09
N LEU A 240 -3.70 18.68 8.88
CA LEU A 240 -4.01 17.29 8.57
C LEU A 240 -5.53 17.03 8.60
N GLU A 241 -6.28 17.57 9.56
CA GLU A 241 -7.75 17.52 9.59
C GLU A 241 -8.35 18.07 8.28
N LYS A 242 -7.89 19.23 7.82
CA LYS A 242 -8.31 19.81 6.54
C LYS A 242 -7.92 18.92 5.35
N SER A 243 -6.74 18.30 5.38
CA SER A 243 -6.30 17.35 4.36
C SER A 243 -7.20 16.11 4.31
N VAL A 244 -7.56 15.53 5.47
CA VAL A 244 -8.48 14.39 5.56
C VAL A 244 -9.88 14.77 5.05
N ALA A 245 -10.40 15.95 5.44
CA ALA A 245 -11.69 16.44 4.96
C ALA A 245 -11.74 16.68 3.44
N ALA A 246 -10.60 16.96 2.82
CA ALA A 246 -10.44 17.05 1.36
C ALA A 246 -10.22 15.69 0.66
N GLY A 247 -10.15 14.59 1.41
CA GLY A 247 -9.78 13.26 0.88
C GLY A 247 -8.30 13.11 0.52
N GLU A 248 -7.46 14.07 0.94
CA GLU A 248 -6.04 14.18 0.61
C GLU A 248 -5.10 13.64 1.71
N GLY A 249 -5.63 13.26 2.88
CA GLY A 249 -4.91 12.64 3.99
C GLY A 249 -5.69 11.46 4.61
N SER A 250 -5.02 10.65 5.44
CA SER A 250 -5.60 9.45 6.05
C SER A 250 -6.30 9.74 7.39
N PRO A 251 -7.58 9.33 7.59
CA PRO A 251 -8.26 9.42 8.89
C PRO A 251 -7.55 8.68 10.01
N MET A 252 -6.90 7.54 9.69
CA MET A 252 -6.13 6.75 10.65
C MET A 252 -4.88 7.50 11.11
N GLU A 253 -4.15 8.13 10.19
CA GLU A 253 -2.95 8.94 10.50
C GLU A 253 -3.30 10.15 11.38
N LEU A 254 -4.45 10.79 11.11
CA LEU A 254 -5.01 11.84 11.97
C LEU A 254 -5.33 11.32 13.38
N ALA A 255 -5.94 10.13 13.50
CA ALA A 255 -6.26 9.52 14.79
C ALA A 255 -5.00 9.26 15.65
N TYR A 256 -3.95 8.71 15.05
CA TYR A 256 -2.66 8.48 15.72
C TYR A 256 -2.00 9.80 16.17
N LEU A 257 -1.96 10.84 15.32
CA LEU A 257 -1.37 12.13 15.69
C LEU A 257 -2.18 12.83 16.79
N THR A 258 -3.51 12.74 16.73
CA THR A 258 -4.43 13.29 17.74
C THR A 258 -4.16 12.68 19.11
N ASP A 259 -4.15 11.34 19.20
CA ASP A 259 -3.87 10.63 20.44
C ASP A 259 -2.48 10.93 20.99
N ARG A 260 -1.46 11.07 20.12
CA ARG A 260 -0.11 11.43 20.56
C ARG A 260 -0.07 12.80 21.21
N VAL A 261 -0.66 13.82 20.58
CA VAL A 261 -0.71 15.17 21.14
C VAL A 261 -1.49 15.17 22.46
N LEU A 262 -2.64 14.50 22.53
CA LEU A 262 -3.43 14.38 23.77
C LEU A 262 -2.61 13.76 24.90
N VAL A 263 -1.94 12.62 24.66
CA VAL A 263 -1.11 11.94 25.66
C VAL A 263 0.09 12.79 26.09
N ALA A 264 0.71 13.51 25.17
CA ALA A 264 1.83 14.42 25.46
C ALA A 264 1.39 15.63 26.30
N GLU A 265 0.16 16.11 26.11
CA GLU A 265 -0.48 17.14 26.94
C GLU A 265 -1.07 16.59 28.26
N GLY A 266 -0.87 15.30 28.57
CA GLY A 266 -1.38 14.66 29.79
C GLY A 266 -2.89 14.39 29.81
N LYS A 267 -3.55 14.46 28.65
CA LYS A 267 -4.99 14.22 28.48
C LYS A 267 -5.27 12.75 28.12
N PRO A 268 -6.48 12.24 28.39
CA PRO A 268 -6.93 10.98 27.83
C PRO A 268 -6.94 11.03 26.30
N GLN A 269 -6.60 9.92 25.66
CA GLN A 269 -6.60 9.77 24.21
C GLN A 269 -7.99 9.42 23.67
N ARG A 270 -8.25 9.67 22.37
CA ARG A 270 -9.56 9.49 21.74
C ARG A 270 -9.77 8.12 21.11
N TYR A 271 -8.72 7.57 20.48
CA TYR A 271 -8.78 6.36 19.68
C TYR A 271 -7.99 5.18 20.27
N GLY A 272 -7.24 5.37 21.36
CA GLY A 272 -6.52 4.28 22.04
C GLY A 272 -5.25 3.82 21.33
N THR A 273 -4.63 4.65 20.51
CA THR A 273 -3.45 4.29 19.70
C THR A 273 -2.12 4.32 20.47
N GLN A 274 -2.04 5.07 21.56
CA GLN A 274 -0.81 5.25 22.35
C GLN A 274 -0.77 4.33 23.58
N PHE A 275 0.34 3.62 23.73
CA PHE A 275 0.62 2.67 24.81
C PHE A 275 1.80 3.15 25.69
N HIS A 276 1.99 2.48 26.81
CA HIS A 276 3.17 2.56 27.66
C HIS A 276 3.51 1.17 28.20
N GLN A 277 4.71 0.99 28.77
CA GLN A 277 5.09 -0.28 29.40
C GLN A 277 4.91 -0.22 30.91
N VAL A 278 4.20 -1.21 31.45
CA VAL A 278 4.04 -1.47 32.89
C VAL A 278 4.46 -2.91 33.13
N GLU A 279 5.47 -3.15 33.98
CA GLU A 279 6.01 -4.49 34.26
C GLU A 279 6.38 -5.30 32.99
N GLY A 280 6.89 -4.61 31.96
CA GLY A 280 7.23 -5.22 30.66
C GLY A 280 6.04 -5.61 29.77
N LYS A 281 4.81 -5.23 30.14
CA LYS A 281 3.59 -5.40 29.33
C LYS A 281 3.20 -4.06 28.71
N HIS A 282 2.78 -4.07 27.44
CA HIS A 282 2.14 -2.90 26.83
C HIS A 282 0.73 -2.71 27.37
N VAL A 283 0.46 -1.53 27.94
CA VAL A 283 -0.84 -1.10 28.46
C VAL A 283 -1.25 0.20 27.75
N PRO A 284 -2.50 0.36 27.29
CA PRO A 284 -2.94 1.62 26.68
C PRO A 284 -2.83 2.77 27.69
N ARG A 285 -2.53 3.98 27.21
CA ARG A 285 -2.69 5.21 27.99
C ARG A 285 -4.20 5.45 28.25
N PRO A 286 -4.60 6.20 29.30
CA PRO A 286 -6.02 6.48 29.59
C PRO A 286 -6.78 7.00 28.37
N ILE A 287 -8.00 6.52 28.14
CA ILE A 287 -8.82 6.83 26.97
C ILE A 287 -10.08 7.60 27.43
N GLU A 288 -10.49 8.64 26.70
CA GLU A 288 -11.80 9.27 26.96
C GLU A 288 -12.92 8.31 26.52
N ASP A 289 -13.95 8.13 27.34
CA ASP A 289 -15.14 7.33 26.98
C ASP A 289 -14.79 5.96 26.33
N GLU A 290 -14.16 5.10 27.12
CA GLU A 290 -13.72 3.75 26.72
C GLU A 290 -14.87 2.89 26.16
N ALA A 291 -16.10 3.09 26.65
CA ALA A 291 -17.27 2.33 26.21
C ALA A 291 -17.60 2.50 24.71
N ASN A 292 -17.23 3.64 24.11
CA ASN A 292 -17.49 3.94 22.69
C ASN A 292 -16.21 4.04 21.84
N VAL A 293 -15.05 3.62 22.36
CA VAL A 293 -13.77 3.75 21.64
C VAL A 293 -13.76 2.97 20.32
N ASP A 294 -14.34 1.77 20.28
CA ASP A 294 -14.36 0.94 19.08
C ASP A 294 -15.26 1.52 17.97
N ALA A 295 -16.32 2.25 18.34
CA ALA A 295 -17.13 2.99 17.36
C ALA A 295 -16.33 4.13 16.71
N ARG A 296 -15.54 4.87 17.51
CA ARG A 296 -14.63 5.92 16.99
C ARG A 296 -13.52 5.34 16.12
N ARG A 297 -12.94 4.20 16.53
CA ARG A 297 -11.89 3.48 15.78
C ARG A 297 -12.41 2.97 14.43
N ALA A 298 -13.56 2.32 14.40
CA ALA A 298 -14.19 1.86 13.17
C ALA A 298 -14.44 3.00 12.17
N ALA A 299 -14.88 4.17 12.65
CA ALA A 299 -15.14 5.35 11.82
C ALA A 299 -13.90 5.92 11.11
N VAL A 300 -12.68 5.63 11.61
CA VAL A 300 -11.40 6.05 11.00
C VAL A 300 -10.61 4.89 10.38
N GLY A 301 -11.20 3.70 10.26
CA GLY A 301 -10.58 2.52 9.66
C GLY A 301 -9.62 1.75 10.58
N LEU A 302 -9.64 2.00 11.89
CA LEU A 302 -8.91 1.21 12.89
C LEU A 302 -9.72 -0.03 13.29
N GLY A 303 -9.04 -1.16 13.50
CA GLY A 303 -9.62 -2.35 14.15
C GLY A 303 -9.93 -2.11 15.64
N THR A 304 -10.51 -3.09 16.34
CA THR A 304 -10.90 -2.93 17.76
C THR A 304 -9.72 -2.72 18.71
N MET A 305 -9.99 -2.18 19.90
CA MET A 305 -9.01 -2.08 20.99
C MET A 305 -8.56 -3.46 21.48
N ALA A 306 -9.42 -4.48 21.41
CA ALA A 306 -9.08 -5.85 21.79
C ALA A 306 -8.03 -6.44 20.83
N GLU A 307 -8.27 -6.35 19.52
CA GLU A 307 -7.31 -6.79 18.49
C GLU A 307 -5.98 -6.04 18.59
N TYR A 308 -6.04 -4.72 18.77
CA TYR A 308 -4.82 -3.91 18.85
C TYR A 308 -4.01 -4.18 20.12
N THR A 309 -4.68 -4.39 21.26
CA THR A 309 -4.02 -4.77 22.52
C THR A 309 -3.33 -6.13 22.40
N GLU A 310 -3.95 -7.10 21.72
CA GLU A 310 -3.33 -8.40 21.43
C GLU A 310 -2.13 -8.27 20.48
N GLN A 311 -2.21 -7.40 19.46
CA GLN A 311 -1.07 -7.10 18.59
C GLN A 311 0.11 -6.52 19.39
N MET A 312 -0.14 -5.53 20.26
CA MET A 312 0.88 -4.91 21.11
C MET A 312 1.47 -5.90 22.13
N ARG A 313 0.68 -6.87 22.61
CA ARG A 313 1.15 -7.96 23.48
C ARG A 313 2.15 -8.87 22.76
N ARG A 314 1.86 -9.26 21.51
CA ARG A 314 2.74 -10.13 20.70
C ARG A 314 4.10 -9.51 20.42
N MET A 315 4.16 -8.19 20.20
CA MET A 315 5.43 -7.46 20.03
C MET A 315 6.37 -7.59 21.24
N THR A 316 5.84 -7.69 22.46
CA THR A 316 6.63 -7.97 23.68
C THR A 316 7.02 -9.44 23.84
N SER A 317 6.28 -10.39 23.28
CA SER A 317 6.49 -11.83 23.51
C SER A 317 7.57 -12.45 22.60
N GLY A 318 7.80 -11.91 21.40
CA GLY A 318 8.84 -12.38 20.47
C GLY A 318 10.29 -12.04 20.86
N GLY A 319 10.51 -11.54 22.07
CA GLY A 319 11.83 -11.12 22.58
C GLY A 319 12.49 -12.06 23.59
N LYS A 320 11.84 -13.20 23.90
CA LYS A 320 12.35 -14.25 24.79
C LYS A 320 13.14 -15.31 24.03
#